data_AF-A0A662J7Q5-F1
#
_entry.id   AF-A0A662J7Q5-F1
#
_cell.length_a   1.000
_cell.length_b   1.000
_cell.length_c   1.000
_cell.angle_alpha   90.00
_cell.angle_beta   90.00
_cell.angle_gamma   90.00
#
_symmetry.space_group_name_H-M   'P 1'
#
loop_
_entity.id
_entity.type
_entity.pdbx_description
1 polymer ?
#
loop_
_entity_poly.entity_id
_entity_poly.type
_entity_poly.pdbx_seq_one_letter_code
_entity_poly.pdbx_strand_id
1 'polypeptide(L)'
;MEAYKAVTVPFKPPVELLRDFRDMINYCIQAGLRHGATSRFKLTRLVYRELSSRYPWHSWYALSAIEVACAILKNYRKALRRGLSPESLRARRLVAKIASQALKVEESRVRIPLRPRE
;
A
#
# COMPACT_ATOMS: atom_id res chain seq x y z
N MET A 1 -28.38 12.52 15.44
CA MET A 1 -26.98 12.58 15.00
C MET A 1 -26.85 11.60 13.84
N GLU A 2 -26.83 12.09 12.59
CA GLU A 2 -26.64 11.20 11.43
C GLU A 2 -25.21 10.70 11.40
N ALA A 3 -25.02 9.39 11.57
CA ALA A 3 -23.73 8.75 11.43
C ALA A 3 -23.52 8.38 9.95
N TYR A 4 -22.70 9.15 9.24
CA TYR A 4 -22.29 8.81 7.89
C TYR A 4 -21.28 7.65 7.94
N LYS A 5 -21.58 6.54 7.26
CA LYS A 5 -20.69 5.36 7.20
C LYS A 5 -19.40 5.65 6.39
N ALA A 6 -19.50 6.48 5.37
CA ALA A 6 -18.38 6.91 4.53
C ALA A 6 -18.73 8.19 3.75
N VAL A 7 -17.72 8.99 3.42
CA VAL A 7 -17.82 10.14 2.52
C VAL A 7 -16.86 9.91 1.35
N THR A 8 -17.34 10.11 0.12
CA THR A 8 -16.51 10.04 -1.09
C THR A 8 -16.24 11.46 -1.57
N VAL A 9 -14.97 11.86 -1.58
CA VAL A 9 -14.55 13.17 -2.07
C VAL A 9 -13.89 13.01 -3.44
N PRO A 10 -14.33 13.74 -4.48
CA PRO A 10 -13.65 13.70 -5.77
C PRO A 10 -12.22 14.24 -5.60
N PHE A 11 -11.25 13.47 -6.07
CA PHE A 11 -9.84 13.84 -6.03
C PHE A 11 -9.16 13.33 -7.29
N LYS A 12 -8.34 14.18 -7.91
CA LYS A 12 -7.50 13.79 -9.05
C LYS A 12 -6.07 13.56 -8.55
N PRO A 13 -5.69 12.31 -8.22
CA PRO A 13 -4.33 12.02 -7.79
C PRO A 13 -3.32 12.19 -8.93
N PRO A 14 -2.04 12.45 -8.63
CA PRO A 14 -0.97 12.25 -9.61
C PRO A 14 -0.99 10.81 -10.12
N VAL A 15 -0.93 10.63 -11.45
CA VAL A 15 -0.96 9.28 -12.05
C VAL A 15 0.30 8.50 -11.68
N GLU A 16 1.42 9.22 -11.52
CA GLU A 16 2.72 8.73 -11.06
C GLU A 16 2.57 8.07 -9.68
N LEU A 17 1.85 8.70 -8.75
CA LEU A 17 1.60 8.13 -7.43
C LEU A 17 0.89 6.78 -7.52
N LEU A 18 -0.13 6.67 -8.37
CA LEU A 18 -0.88 5.42 -8.52
C LEU A 18 -0.03 4.31 -9.15
N ARG A 19 0.82 4.66 -10.12
CA ARG A 19 1.76 3.73 -10.76
C ARG A 19 2.83 3.27 -9.78
N ASP A 20 3.47 4.21 -9.09
CA ASP A 20 4.51 3.93 -8.12
C ASP A 20 3.99 3.10 -6.95
N PHE A 21 2.79 3.40 -6.45
CA PHE A 21 2.19 2.61 -5.39
C PHE A 21 1.94 1.16 -5.80
N ARG A 22 1.45 0.92 -7.03
CA ARG A 22 1.32 -0.43 -7.59
C ARG A 22 2.68 -1.12 -7.67
N ASP A 23 3.70 -0.39 -8.11
CA ASP A 23 5.05 -0.93 -8.27
C ASP A 23 5.71 -1.23 -6.92
N MET A 24 5.47 -0.40 -5.88
CA MET A 24 5.83 -0.69 -4.49
C MET A 24 5.18 -1.99 -4.00
N ILE A 25 3.89 -2.21 -4.26
CA ILE A 25 3.20 -3.45 -3.86
C ILE A 25 3.84 -4.66 -4.56
N ASN A 26 4.07 -4.56 -5.87
CA ASN A 26 4.67 -5.65 -6.64
C ASN A 26 6.09 -5.97 -6.15
N TYR A 27 6.90 -4.94 -5.85
CA TYR A 27 8.21 -5.11 -5.24
C TYR A 27 8.13 -5.84 -3.90
N CYS A 28 7.21 -5.42 -3.01
CA CYS A 28 6.98 -6.09 -1.73
C CYS A 28 6.56 -7.55 -1.89
N ILE A 29 5.68 -7.86 -2.85
CA ILE A 29 5.24 -9.23 -3.14
C ILE A 29 6.43 -10.09 -3.56
N GLN A 30 7.24 -9.61 -4.51
CA GLN A 30 8.40 -10.33 -5.01
C GLN A 30 9.43 -10.59 -3.91
N ALA A 31 9.75 -9.57 -3.11
CA ALA A 31 10.63 -9.72 -1.96
C ALA A 31 10.06 -10.70 -0.93
N GLY A 32 8.76 -10.63 -0.66
CA GLY A 32 8.08 -11.49 0.32
C GLY A 32 7.99 -12.97 -0.10
N LEU A 33 7.89 -13.25 -1.40
CA LEU A 33 7.97 -14.60 -1.95
C LEU A 33 9.43 -15.11 -1.89
N ARG A 34 10.39 -14.31 -2.38
CA ARG A 34 11.81 -14.67 -2.44
C ARG A 34 12.42 -14.97 -1.07
N HIS A 35 12.09 -14.18 -0.05
CA HIS A 35 12.69 -14.30 1.29
C HIS A 35 11.75 -14.94 2.33
N GLY A 36 10.62 -15.50 1.91
CA GLY A 36 9.66 -16.13 2.81
C GLY A 36 9.18 -15.20 3.94
N ALA A 37 8.85 -13.95 3.61
CA ALA A 37 8.39 -12.97 4.60
C ALA A 37 6.92 -13.22 4.98
N THR A 38 6.67 -13.73 6.19
CA THR A 38 5.33 -14.11 6.67
C THR A 38 4.64 -13.05 7.52
N SER A 39 5.39 -12.09 8.06
CA SER A 39 4.88 -11.00 8.88
C SER A 39 5.12 -9.64 8.23
N ARG A 40 4.25 -8.67 8.57
CA ARG A 40 4.42 -7.26 8.15
C ARG A 40 5.78 -6.73 8.60
N PHE A 41 6.16 -6.98 9.86
CA PHE A 41 7.43 -6.54 10.41
C PHE A 41 8.64 -7.05 9.62
N LYS A 42 8.68 -8.35 9.30
CA LYS A 42 9.75 -8.94 8.49
C LYS A 42 9.79 -8.32 7.09
N LEU A 43 8.62 -8.11 6.47
CA LEU A 43 8.54 -7.48 5.15
C LEU A 43 9.00 -6.02 5.18
N THR A 44 8.61 -5.24 6.19
CA THR A 44 9.08 -3.86 6.39
C THR A 44 10.59 -3.79 6.48
N ARG A 45 11.22 -4.64 7.32
CA ARG A 45 12.69 -4.67 7.44
C ARG A 45 13.41 -4.97 6.12
N LEU A 46 12.79 -5.76 5.25
CA LEU A 46 13.37 -6.14 3.96
C LEU A 46 13.29 -5.02 2.92
N VAL A 47 12.18 -4.29 2.87
CA VAL A 47 11.88 -3.43 1.71
C VAL A 47 11.81 -1.94 2.03
N TYR A 48 11.58 -1.55 3.28
CA TYR A 48 11.26 -0.16 3.60
C TYR A 48 12.35 0.83 3.22
N ARG A 49 13.63 0.49 3.47
CA ARG A 49 14.76 1.36 3.11
C ARG A 49 14.80 1.61 1.60
N GLU A 50 14.69 0.55 0.81
CA GLU A 50 14.69 0.63 -0.66
C GLU A 50 13.49 1.42 -1.18
N LEU A 51 12.29 1.16 -0.66
CA LEU A 51 11.10 1.91 -1.07
C LEU A 51 11.20 3.39 -0.72
N SER A 52 11.76 3.73 0.44
CA SER A 52 11.89 5.12 0.89
C SER A 52 12.96 5.89 0.14
N SER A 53 14.00 5.23 -0.37
CA SER A 53 15.02 5.87 -1.21
C SER A 53 14.62 5.96 -2.68
N ARG A 54 13.84 5.01 -3.18
CA ARG A 54 13.52 4.90 -4.60
C ARG A 54 12.38 5.83 -5.05
N TYR A 55 11.46 6.18 -4.17
CA TYR A 55 10.26 6.92 -4.54
C TYR A 55 10.17 8.26 -3.82
N PRO A 56 9.72 9.34 -4.51
CA PRO A 56 9.67 10.70 -3.95
C PRO A 56 8.43 10.95 -3.06
N TRP A 57 7.77 9.88 -2.60
CA TRP A 57 6.51 9.97 -1.89
C TRP A 57 6.72 9.90 -0.37
N HIS A 58 5.76 10.43 0.37
CA HIS A 58 5.78 10.31 1.83
C HIS A 58 5.88 8.83 2.25
N SER A 59 6.66 8.56 3.30
CA SER A 59 6.85 7.21 3.88
C SER A 59 5.57 6.41 4.13
N TRP A 60 4.42 7.07 4.34
CA TRP A 60 3.11 6.42 4.49
C TRP A 60 2.76 5.56 3.28
N TYR A 61 3.08 5.98 2.06
CA TYR A 61 2.79 5.19 0.86
C TYR A 61 3.59 3.89 0.84
N ALA A 62 4.88 3.94 1.20
CA ALA A 62 5.70 2.73 1.34
C ALA A 62 5.13 1.78 2.41
N LEU A 63 4.78 2.31 3.60
CA LEU A 63 4.20 1.52 4.69
C LEU A 63 2.84 0.92 4.33
N SER A 64 1.98 1.68 3.64
CA SER A 64 0.69 1.21 3.15
C SER A 64 0.82 0.17 2.05
N ALA A 65 1.78 0.33 1.12
CA ALA A 65 2.08 -0.69 0.11
C ALA A 65 2.57 -2.00 0.74
N ILE A 66 3.43 -1.93 1.77
CA ILE A 66 3.88 -3.10 2.54
C ILE A 66 2.71 -3.81 3.21
N GLU A 67 1.76 -3.06 3.78
CA GLU A 67 0.57 -3.62 4.41
C GLU A 67 -0.30 -4.39 3.41
N VAL A 68 -0.58 -3.78 2.27
CA VAL A 68 -1.36 -4.38 1.19
C VAL A 68 -0.67 -5.65 0.67
N ALA A 69 0.64 -5.58 0.40
CA ALA A 69 1.42 -6.73 -0.04
C ALA A 69 1.41 -7.88 0.99
N CYS A 70 1.53 -7.56 2.29
CA CYS A 70 1.48 -8.56 3.35
C CYS A 70 0.12 -9.27 3.39
N ALA A 71 -1.00 -8.54 3.23
CA ALA A 71 -2.33 -9.13 3.15
C ALA A 71 -2.48 -10.05 1.92
N ILE A 72 -2.00 -9.61 0.76
CA ILE A 72 -1.99 -10.41 -0.47
C ILE A 72 -1.20 -11.72 -0.27
N LEU A 73 0.01 -11.64 0.29
CA LEU A 73 0.86 -12.81 0.57
C LEU A 73 0.22 -13.77 1.58
N LYS A 74 -0.47 -13.26 2.61
CA LYS A 74 -1.20 -14.09 3.58
C LYS A 74 -2.35 -14.85 2.91
N ASN A 75 -3.14 -14.16 2.09
CA ASN A 75 -4.26 -14.76 1.36
C ASN A 75 -3.77 -15.81 0.36
N TYR A 76 -2.68 -15.52 -0.36
CA TYR A 76 -2.04 -16.48 -1.26
C TYR A 76 -1.63 -17.76 -0.54
N ARG A 77 -0.89 -17.64 0.57
CA ARG A 77 -0.49 -18.81 1.37
C ARG A 77 -1.69 -19.56 1.94
N LYS A 78 -2.75 -18.86 2.34
CA LYS A 78 -4.01 -19.48 2.79
C LYS A 78 -4.66 -20.27 1.66
N ALA A 79 -4.67 -19.75 0.44
CA ALA A 79 -5.21 -20.45 -0.73
C ALA A 79 -4.39 -21.69 -1.08
N LEU A 80 -3.06 -21.60 -1.08
CA LEU A 80 -2.17 -22.76 -1.29
C LEU A 80 -2.42 -23.87 -0.26
N ARG A 81 -2.59 -23.52 1.02
CA ARG A 81 -2.94 -24.51 2.07
C ARG A 81 -4.28 -25.21 1.85
N ARG A 82 -5.18 -24.64 1.02
CA ARG A 82 -6.48 -25.22 0.66
C ARG A 82 -6.41 -26.00 -0.66
N GLY A 83 -5.21 -26.22 -1.22
CA GLY A 83 -5.04 -26.90 -2.51
C GLY A 83 -5.45 -26.06 -3.72
N LEU A 84 -5.70 -24.76 -3.54
CA LEU A 84 -5.98 -23.85 -4.65
C LEU A 84 -4.66 -23.43 -5.31
N SER A 85 -4.69 -23.23 -6.63
CA SER A 85 -3.58 -22.64 -7.40
C SER A 85 -4.00 -21.25 -7.87
N PRO A 86 -3.74 -20.18 -7.09
CA PRO A 86 -4.09 -18.83 -7.50
C PRO A 86 -3.23 -18.41 -8.68
N GLU A 87 -3.86 -17.92 -9.76
CA GLU A 87 -3.13 -17.28 -10.86
C GLU A 87 -2.32 -16.08 -10.36
N SER A 88 -1.20 -15.81 -11.05
CA SER A 88 -0.13 -14.84 -10.76
C SER A 88 -0.38 -13.81 -9.64
N LEU A 89 0.48 -13.78 -8.61
CA LEU A 89 0.43 -12.78 -7.54
C LEU A 89 0.98 -11.42 -8.01
N ARG A 90 0.13 -10.61 -8.64
CA ARG A 90 0.46 -9.23 -9.05
C ARG A 90 -0.66 -8.26 -8.69
N ALA A 91 -0.30 -7.11 -8.15
CA ALA A 91 -1.24 -6.00 -8.00
C ALA A 91 -1.51 -5.38 -9.38
N ARG A 92 -2.75 -5.54 -9.87
CA ARG A 92 -3.18 -5.05 -11.19
C ARG A 92 -3.90 -3.70 -11.12
N ARG A 93 -4.52 -3.37 -9.98
CA ARG A 93 -5.36 -2.18 -9.81
C ARG A 93 -4.50 -0.94 -9.52
N LEU A 94 -4.80 0.18 -10.17
CA LEU A 94 -4.21 1.50 -9.87
C LEU A 94 -4.97 2.14 -8.70
N VAL A 95 -4.55 1.85 -7.48
CA VAL A 95 -5.12 2.41 -6.24
C VAL A 95 -3.99 2.67 -5.27
N ALA A 96 -3.98 3.84 -4.61
CA ALA A 96 -3.12 4.10 -3.47
C ALA A 96 -3.93 4.02 -2.17
N LYS A 97 -3.47 3.21 -1.22
CA LYS A 97 -4.02 3.19 0.15
C LYS A 97 -3.30 4.25 0.95
N ILE A 98 -4.06 5.16 1.57
CA ILE A 98 -3.54 6.21 2.44
C ILE A 98 -3.87 5.84 3.88
N ALA A 99 -2.93 6.02 4.79
CA ALA A 99 -3.17 5.84 6.23
C ALA A 99 -4.18 6.88 6.74
N SER A 100 -5.13 6.48 7.58
CA SER A 100 -6.12 7.40 8.14
C SER A 100 -5.48 8.57 8.89
N GLN A 101 -4.35 8.34 9.55
CA GLN A 101 -3.55 9.35 10.25
C GLN A 101 -2.88 10.38 9.31
N ALA A 102 -2.79 10.08 8.02
CA ALA A 102 -2.24 10.99 7.02
C ALA A 102 -3.31 11.93 6.45
N LEU A 103 -4.60 11.62 6.61
CA LEU A 103 -5.69 12.49 6.16
C LEU A 103 -5.99 13.53 7.23
N LYS A 104 -6.07 14.79 6.82
CA LYS A 104 -6.52 15.88 7.70
C LYS A 104 -7.65 16.64 7.03
N VAL A 105 -8.73 16.87 7.75
CA VAL A 105 -9.79 17.79 7.32
C VAL A 105 -9.45 19.17 7.88
N GLU A 106 -9.26 20.14 7.00
CA GLU A 106 -9.01 21.54 7.33
C GLU A 106 -10.13 22.37 6.69
N GLU A 107 -11.00 22.93 7.54
CA GLU A 107 -12.21 23.67 7.13
C GLU A 107 -13.12 22.84 6.21
N SER A 108 -13.05 23.11 4.90
CA SER A 108 -13.83 22.46 3.83
C SER A 108 -12.97 21.58 2.91
N ARG A 109 -11.70 21.33 3.27
CA ARG A 109 -10.72 20.65 2.43
C ARG A 109 -10.17 19.41 3.11
N VAL A 110 -9.88 18.39 2.30
CA VAL A 110 -9.11 17.22 2.73
C VAL A 110 -7.67 17.39 2.29
N ARG A 111 -6.77 17.49 3.26
CA ARG A 111 -5.33 17.55 3.04
C ARG A 111 -4.75 16.14 3.05
N ILE A 112 -4.03 15.81 1.97
CA ILE A 112 -3.34 14.54 1.78
C ILE A 112 -1.85 14.84 1.55
N PRO A 113 -0.93 14.31 2.38
CA PRO A 113 0.49 14.47 2.15
C PRO A 113 0.90 13.63 0.94
N LEU A 114 1.50 14.28 -0.05
CA LEU A 114 2.09 13.59 -1.21
C LEU A 114 3.58 13.32 -0.97
N ARG A 115 4.32 14.33 -0.49
CA ARG A 115 5.76 14.29 -0.28
C ARG A 115 6.12 14.38 1.22
N PRO A 116 7.34 13.97 1.62
CA PRO A 116 7.88 14.27 2.94
C PRO A 116 7.84 15.77 3.24
N ARG A 117 7.81 16.13 4.54
CA ARG A 117 8.02 17.52 4.96
C ARG A 117 9.49 17.87 4.75
N GLU A 118 9.74 19.03 4.15
CA GLU A 118 11.05 19.69 4.13
C GLU A 118 11.36 20.28 5.51
#